data_AF-A0A495IV84-F1
#
_entry.id   AF-A0A495IV84-F1
#
_cell.length_a   1.000
_cell.length_b   1.000
_cell.length_c   1.000
_cell.angle_alpha   90.00
_cell.angle_beta   90.00
_cell.angle_gamma   90.00
#
_symmetry.space_group_name_H-M   'P 1'
#
loop_
_entity.id
_entity.type
_entity.pdbx_description
1 polymer ?
#
loop_
_entity_poly.entity_id
_entity_poly.type
_entity_poly.pdbx_seq_one_letter_code
_entity_poly.pdbx_strand_id
1 'polypeptide(L)'
;MEPEEFRIMFKSLMAANSPLTAIEELYNKAVASGAIYLAGEPKDSYRLAKIVYYAILCEMCEQWRPLNGQNRKEAENLRLFL
;
A
#
# COMPACT_ATOMS: atom_id res chain seq x y z
N MET A 1 21.97 13.90 9.18
CA MET A 1 21.50 12.58 9.67
C MET A 1 22.30 11.55 8.92
N GLU A 2 22.99 10.69 9.64
CA GLU A 2 23.77 9.61 9.04
C GLU A 2 22.84 8.49 8.55
N PRO A 3 23.24 7.67 7.55
CA PRO A 3 22.39 6.63 6.99
C PRO A 3 21.82 5.64 8.02
N GLU A 4 22.60 5.28 9.04
CA GLU A 4 22.14 4.35 10.08
C GLU A 4 21.10 4.99 11.01
N GLU A 5 21.24 6.27 11.32
CA GLU A 5 20.23 7.01 12.11
C GLU A 5 18.89 7.06 11.34
N PHE A 6 18.96 7.33 10.03
CA PHE A 6 17.78 7.30 9.17
C PHE A 6 17.15 5.91 9.11
N ARG A 7 17.96 4.84 9.02
CA ARG A 7 17.47 3.46 9.00
C ARG A 7 16.69 3.12 10.27
N ILE A 8 17.19 3.53 11.44
CA ILE A 8 16.51 3.33 12.73
C ILE A 8 15.18 4.08 12.72
N MET A 9 15.19 5.36 12.33
CA MET A 9 13.98 6.19 12.25
C MET A 9 12.93 5.58 11.30
N PHE A 10 13.35 5.12 10.12
CA PHE A 10 12.47 4.48 9.14
C PHE A 10 11.84 3.19 9.67
N LYS A 11 12.63 2.33 10.33
CA LYS A 11 12.09 1.11 10.96
C LYS A 11 11.09 1.42 12.05
N SER A 12 11.37 2.41 12.91
CA SER A 12 10.43 2.84 13.94
C SER A 12 9.12 3.38 13.35
N LEU A 13 9.20 4.14 12.25
CA LEU A 13 8.02 4.61 11.53
C LEU A 13 7.17 3.45 11.01
N MET A 14 7.79 2.45 10.36
CA MET A 14 7.11 1.26 9.84
C MET A 14 6.46 0.43 10.95
N ALA A 15 7.12 0.29 12.10
CA ALA A 15 6.57 -0.44 13.24
C ALA A 15 5.36 0.28 13.86
N ALA A 16 5.43 1.61 13.98
CA ALA A 16 4.32 2.42 14.49
C ALA A 16 3.12 2.49 13.53
N ASN A 17 3.37 2.33 12.23
CA ASN A 17 2.35 2.43 11.17
C ASN A 17 2.32 1.15 10.35
N SER A 18 2.08 0.01 11.01
CA SER A 18 2.04 -1.28 10.33
C SER A 18 1.02 -1.25 9.17
N PRO A 19 1.45 -1.51 7.93
CA PRO A 19 0.54 -1.48 6.78
C PRO A 19 -0.50 -2.61 6.82
N LEU A 20 -0.24 -3.67 7.58
CA LEU A 20 -1.10 -4.87 7.61
C LEU A 20 -2.52 -4.55 8.05
N THR A 21 -2.70 -3.72 9.07
CA THR A 21 -4.04 -3.34 9.55
C THR A 21 -4.83 -2.61 8.48
N ALA A 22 -4.21 -1.63 7.80
CA ALA A 22 -4.86 -0.91 6.70
C ALA A 22 -5.19 -1.83 5.51
N ILE A 23 -4.30 -2.78 5.20
CA ILE A 23 -4.52 -3.78 4.15
C ILE A 23 -5.74 -4.66 4.49
N GLU A 24 -5.85 -5.16 5.72
CA GLU A 24 -6.96 -5.99 6.17
C GLU A 24 -8.30 -5.24 6.14
N GLU A 25 -8.30 -3.98 6.59
CA GLU A 25 -9.48 -3.11 6.53
C GLU A 25 -9.96 -2.88 5.09
N LEU A 26 -9.04 -2.54 4.17
CA LEU A 26 -9.36 -2.32 2.77
C LEU A 26 -9.76 -3.62 2.06
N TYR A 27 -9.16 -4.75 2.41
CA TYR A 27 -9.60 -6.06 1.94
C TYR A 27 -11.04 -6.35 2.33
N ASN A 28 -11.39 -6.16 3.61
CA ASN A 28 -12.75 -6.38 4.10
C ASN A 28 -13.77 -5.49 3.38
N LYS A 29 -13.41 -4.21 3.14
CA LYS A 29 -14.23 -3.29 2.33
C LYS A 29 -14.40 -3.79 0.90
N ALA A 30 -13.33 -4.26 0.26
CA ALA A 30 -13.37 -4.76 -1.11
C ALA A 30 -14.26 -6.02 -1.22
N VAL A 31 -14.17 -6.96 -0.29
CA VAL A 31 -15.04 -8.15 -0.25
C VAL A 31 -16.50 -7.76 0.01
N ALA A 32 -16.75 -6.85 0.95
CA ALA A 32 -18.10 -6.41 1.28
C ALA A 32 -18.77 -5.58 0.17
N SER A 33 -18.00 -5.00 -0.76
CA SER A 33 -18.52 -4.16 -1.84
C SER A 33 -19.36 -4.90 -2.88
N GLY A 34 -19.23 -6.23 -2.98
CA GLY A 34 -19.83 -7.02 -4.06
C GLY A 34 -19.15 -6.84 -5.43
N ALA A 35 -18.12 -6.00 -5.56
CA ALA A 35 -17.40 -5.78 -6.81
C ALA A 35 -16.48 -6.96 -7.20
N ILE A 36 -16.19 -7.87 -6.26
CA ILE A 36 -15.30 -9.01 -6.47
C ILE A 36 -16.12 -10.23 -6.89
N TYR A 37 -15.91 -10.71 -8.12
CA TYR A 37 -16.54 -11.92 -8.64
C TYR A 37 -15.71 -13.17 -8.31
N LEU A 38 -15.90 -13.73 -7.11
CA LEU A 38 -15.16 -14.91 -6.63
C LEU A 38 -15.55 -16.20 -7.37
N ALA A 39 -16.82 -16.34 -7.78
CA ALA A 39 -17.33 -17.59 -8.36
C ALA A 39 -16.71 -17.95 -9.72
N GLY A 40 -16.16 -16.97 -10.44
CA GLY A 40 -15.46 -17.18 -11.72
C GLY A 40 -13.95 -17.36 -11.59
N GLU A 41 -13.39 -17.29 -10.38
CA GLU A 41 -11.95 -17.43 -10.18
C GLU A 41 -11.57 -18.93 -10.15
N PRO A 42 -10.58 -19.37 -10.94
CA PRO A 42 -10.12 -20.75 -10.89
C PRO A 42 -9.62 -21.13 -9.50
N LYS A 43 -9.95 -22.35 -9.06
CA LYS A 43 -9.34 -22.96 -7.87
C LYS A 43 -7.83 -23.00 -8.12
N ASP A 44 -7.04 -22.48 -7.19
CA ASP A 44 -5.56 -22.33 -7.26
C ASP A 44 -5.03 -21.11 -8.06
N SER A 45 -5.91 -20.21 -8.52
CA SER A 45 -5.48 -18.94 -9.11
C SER A 45 -5.28 -17.85 -8.05
N TYR A 46 -4.10 -17.23 -8.06
CA TYR A 46 -3.83 -16.00 -7.30
C TYR A 46 -4.15 -14.72 -8.09
N ARG A 47 -4.70 -14.81 -9.31
CA ARG A 47 -4.90 -13.64 -10.17
C ARG A 47 -5.83 -12.62 -9.50
N LEU A 48 -7.01 -13.04 -9.05
CA LEU A 48 -7.94 -12.12 -8.40
C LEU A 48 -7.39 -11.59 -7.07
N ALA A 49 -6.74 -12.44 -6.26
CA ALA A 49 -6.08 -12.01 -5.03
C ALA A 49 -5.01 -10.93 -5.30
N LYS A 50 -4.20 -11.08 -6.36
CA LYS A 50 -3.21 -10.07 -6.79
C LYS A 50 -3.87 -8.78 -7.26
N ILE A 51 -4.99 -8.85 -7.97
CA ILE A 51 -5.76 -7.67 -8.40
C ILE A 51 -6.28 -6.89 -7.19
N VAL A 52 -6.89 -7.61 -6.22
CA VAL A 52 -7.38 -7.01 -4.98
C VAL A 52 -6.24 -6.38 -4.20
N TYR A 53 -5.13 -7.10 -4.03
CA TYR A 53 -3.97 -6.59 -3.32
C TYR A 53 -3.36 -5.36 -4.00
N TYR A 54 -3.24 -5.36 -5.33
CA TYR A 54 -2.81 -4.19 -6.11
C TYR A 54 -3.73 -2.99 -5.88
N ALA A 55 -5.05 -3.18 -5.95
CA ALA A 55 -6.01 -2.10 -5.73
C ALA A 55 -5.89 -1.49 -4.33
N ILE A 56 -5.68 -2.33 -3.30
CA ILE A 56 -5.43 -1.90 -1.93
C ILE A 56 -4.15 -1.05 -1.85
N LEU A 57 -3.06 -1.49 -2.46
CA LEU A 57 -1.79 -0.75 -2.45
C LEU A 57 -1.92 0.61 -3.17
N CYS A 58 -2.67 0.69 -4.26
CA CYS A 58 -2.95 1.95 -4.94
C CYS A 58 -3.76 2.90 -4.05
N GLU A 59 -4.81 2.43 -3.41
CA GLU A 59 -5.63 3.22 -2.47
C GLU A 59 -4.79 3.74 -1.30
N MET A 60 -3.95 2.88 -0.70
CA MET A 60 -3.03 3.29 0.37
C MET A 60 -2.02 4.34 -0.12
N CYS A 61 -1.50 4.19 -1.34
CA CYS A 61 -0.57 5.16 -1.92
C CYS A 61 -1.22 6.55 -2.09
N GLU A 62 -2.48 6.60 -2.54
CA GLU A 62 -3.23 7.85 -2.63
C GLU A 62 -3.49 8.46 -1.26
N GLN A 63 -3.89 7.65 -0.26
CA GLN A 63 -4.10 8.11 1.12
C GLN A 63 -2.83 8.64 1.79
N TRP A 64 -1.67 8.06 1.47
CA TRP A 64 -0.37 8.44 2.04
C TRP A 64 0.38 9.47 1.21
N ARG A 65 -0.20 9.95 0.11
CA ARG A 65 0.43 10.94 -0.75
C ARG A 65 0.73 12.21 0.06
N PRO A 66 1.97 12.73 0.03
CA PRO A 66 2.31 13.96 0.75
C PRO A 66 1.36 15.10 0.36
N LEU A 67 0.87 15.87 1.33
CA LEU A 67 -0.12 16.91 1.03
C LEU A 67 0.49 18.13 0.34
N ASN A 68 1.69 18.54 0.76
CA ASN A 68 2.36 19.70 0.19
C ASN A 68 3.03 19.35 -1.16
N GLY A 69 3.13 20.34 -2.06
CA GLY A 69 3.65 20.11 -3.42
C GLY A 69 5.14 19.74 -3.47
N GLN A 70 5.95 20.27 -2.54
CA GLN A 70 7.38 20.01 -2.50
C GLN A 70 7.69 18.54 -2.14
N ASN A 71 7.09 18.02 -1.08
CA ASN A 71 7.25 16.63 -0.65
C ASN A 71 6.68 15.66 -1.69
N ARG A 72 5.62 16.03 -2.44
CA ARG A 72 5.14 15.23 -3.58
C ARG A 72 6.22 15.09 -4.64
N LYS A 73 6.84 16.21 -5.03
CA LYS A 73 7.92 16.21 -6.02
C LYS A 73 9.13 15.39 -5.54
N GLU A 74 9.47 15.47 -4.26
CA GLU A 74 10.53 14.63 -3.66
C GLU A 74 10.19 13.14 -3.72
N ALA A 75 8.96 12.76 -3.37
CA ALA A 75 8.50 11.38 -3.46
C ALA A 75 8.48 10.85 -4.91
N GLU A 76 8.02 11.67 -5.86
CA GLU A 76 8.02 11.34 -7.29
C GLU A 76 9.44 11.18 -7.85
N ASN A 77 10.37 12.05 -7.45
CA ASN A 77 11.79 11.92 -7.82
C ASN A 77 12.41 10.65 -7.24
N LEU A 78 12.15 10.33 -5.96
CA LEU A 78 12.68 9.12 -5.33
C LEU A 78 12.17 7.85 -6.03
N ARG A 79 10.91 7.84 -6.47
CA ARG A 79 10.30 6.71 -7.18
C ARG A 79 11.01 6.35 -8.49
N LEU A 80 11.74 7.28 -9.11
CA LEU A 80 12.52 6.99 -10.32
C LEU A 80 13.69 6.02 -10.07
N PHE A 81 14.04 5.79 -8.81
CA PHE A 81 15.18 4.95 -8.40
C PHE A 81 14.78 3.68 -7.66
N LEU A 82 13.46 3.43 -7.49
CA LEU A 82 12.89 2.23 -6.87
C LEU A 82 12.34 1.31 -7.96
#